data_AF-A0AAV2BHI3-F1
#
_entry.id   AF-A0AAV2BHI3-F1
#
_cell.length_a   1.000
_cell.length_b   1.000
_cell.length_c   1.000
_cell.angle_alpha   90.00
_cell.angle_beta   90.00
_cell.angle_gamma   90.00
#
_symmetry.space_group_name_H-M   'P 1'
#
loop_
_entity.id
_entity.type
_entity.pdbx_description
1 polymer ?
#
loop_
_entity_poly.entity_id
_entity_poly.type
_entity_poly.pdbx_seq_one_letter_code
_entity_poly.pdbx_strand_id
1 'polypeptide(L)'
;MSVDLYSEMAEDLTLSDHHSEMIASYLKFAKFQRGKHVRIIDQTFDDMKQSRLIEGTFTADEVRDMLDELCALLKGDLEIELINTAHTAALLLFQMCVQAQQWHLKLNADISELENRDLLEKVNKFEERIVSNSLEKGLNGSPLKLNKLQPLAENVGATQLLQAEIDRLNEENRRLSEKLKDVEKRALEVLESKSLIAEVLAETQRELKDLKEGKAEDVEKDLKHLEDEMYQVKKELEAVK
;
A
#
# COMPACT_ATOMS: atom_id res chain seq x y z
N MET A 1 -0.36 -1.42 -41.30
CA MET A 1 -1.29 -0.89 -40.28
C MET A 1 -2.43 -1.87 -39.96
N SER A 2 -2.19 -3.19 -40.09
CA SER A 2 -3.15 -4.25 -39.70
C SER A 2 -2.44 -5.42 -39.00
N VAL A 3 -1.16 -5.24 -38.68
CA VAL A 3 -0.34 -6.22 -37.95
C VAL A 3 -0.27 -5.85 -36.47
N ASP A 4 -0.49 -4.57 -36.13
CA ASP A 4 -0.47 -4.07 -34.75
C ASP A 4 -1.75 -4.40 -33.96
N LEU A 5 -2.87 -4.68 -34.64
CA LEU A 5 -4.11 -5.14 -33.99
C LEU A 5 -4.09 -6.63 -33.60
N TYR A 6 -3.20 -7.43 -34.19
CA TYR A 6 -2.97 -8.80 -33.71
C TYR A 6 -2.07 -8.84 -32.46
N SER A 7 -1.42 -7.72 -32.12
CA SER A 7 -0.66 -7.58 -30.88
C SER A 7 -1.54 -7.16 -29.70
N GLU A 8 -2.73 -6.59 -29.94
CA GLU A 8 -3.70 -6.24 -28.89
C GLU A 8 -4.44 -7.45 -28.30
N MET A 9 -4.42 -8.61 -28.97
CA MET A 9 -4.94 -9.87 -28.41
C MET A 9 -3.88 -10.70 -27.66
N ALA A 10 -2.68 -10.16 -27.45
CA ALA A 10 -1.66 -10.75 -26.60
C ALA A 10 -1.78 -10.31 -25.12
N GLU A 11 -2.87 -9.66 -24.73
CA GLU A 11 -3.22 -9.33 -23.33
C GLU A 11 -3.79 -10.53 -22.55
N ASP A 12 -3.32 -11.73 -22.88
CA ASP A 12 -3.65 -12.97 -22.19
C ASP A 12 -2.76 -13.13 -20.96
N LEU A 13 -3.32 -12.90 -19.77
CA LEU A 13 -2.68 -13.09 -18.46
C LEU A 13 -1.31 -12.37 -18.34
N THR A 14 -1.30 -11.04 -18.45
CA THR A 14 -0.10 -10.25 -18.15
C THR A 14 0.17 -10.25 -16.64
N LEU A 15 0.80 -11.32 -16.17
CA LEU A 15 1.26 -11.46 -14.79
C LEU A 15 2.65 -10.84 -14.65
N SER A 16 2.94 -10.28 -13.48
CA SER A 16 4.30 -9.87 -13.11
C SER A 16 5.28 -11.04 -13.29
N ASP A 17 6.52 -10.77 -13.70
CA ASP A 17 7.57 -11.79 -13.91
C ASP A 17 7.72 -12.72 -12.71
N HIS A 18 7.64 -12.16 -11.49
CA HIS A 18 7.71 -12.94 -10.25
C HIS A 18 6.52 -13.90 -10.09
N HIS A 19 5.30 -13.42 -10.32
CA HIS A 19 4.10 -14.24 -10.23
C HIS A 19 4.06 -15.30 -11.34
N SER A 20 4.53 -14.94 -12.54
CA SER A 20 4.70 -15.85 -13.68
C SER A 20 5.67 -16.98 -13.34
N GLU A 21 6.82 -16.69 -12.73
CA GLU A 21 7.79 -17.70 -12.30
C GLU A 21 7.25 -18.62 -11.19
N MET A 22 6.51 -18.06 -10.24
CA MET A 22 5.86 -18.83 -9.18
C MET A 22 4.81 -19.81 -9.74
N ILE A 23 3.93 -19.34 -10.63
CA ILE A 23 2.93 -20.19 -11.29
C ILE A 23 3.63 -21.23 -12.18
N ALA A 24 4.67 -20.84 -12.92
CA ALA A 24 5.46 -21.78 -13.71
C ALA A 24 6.06 -22.91 -12.86
N SER A 25 6.55 -22.58 -11.66
CA SER A 25 7.10 -23.56 -10.72
C SER A 25 6.03 -24.55 -10.24
N TYR A 26 4.83 -24.06 -9.92
CA TYR A 26 3.70 -24.91 -9.56
C TYR A 26 3.27 -25.81 -10.72
N LEU A 27 3.13 -25.28 -11.94
CA LEU A 27 2.74 -26.08 -13.11
C LEU A 27 3.76 -27.18 -13.43
N LYS A 28 5.07 -26.90 -13.29
CA LYS A 28 6.12 -27.92 -13.40
C LYS A 28 5.98 -29.01 -12.34
N PHE A 29 5.72 -28.63 -11.09
CA PHE A 29 5.45 -29.58 -10.01
C PHE A 29 4.23 -30.45 -10.31
N ALA A 30 3.10 -29.85 -10.71
CA ALA A 30 1.87 -30.56 -11.02
C ALA A 30 2.06 -31.54 -12.19
N LYS A 31 2.79 -31.11 -13.24
CA LYS A 31 3.16 -31.98 -14.37
C LYS A 31 4.02 -33.16 -13.93
N PHE A 32 5.01 -32.93 -13.07
CA PHE A 32 5.86 -33.99 -12.54
C PHE A 32 5.05 -35.01 -11.72
N GLN A 33 4.15 -34.54 -10.84
CA GLN A 33 3.26 -35.43 -10.09
C GLN A 33 2.38 -36.24 -11.05
N ARG A 34 1.68 -35.59 -11.98
CA ARG A 34 0.87 -36.28 -13.00
C ARG A 34 1.64 -37.39 -13.71
N GLY A 35 2.88 -37.12 -14.12
CA GLY A 35 3.76 -38.13 -14.73
C GLY A 35 4.14 -39.29 -13.80
N LYS A 36 4.36 -39.02 -12.51
CA LYS A 36 4.57 -40.06 -11.49
C LYS A 36 3.33 -40.94 -11.33
N HIS A 37 2.13 -40.36 -11.29
CA HIS A 37 0.89 -41.11 -11.10
C HIS A 37 0.55 -42.00 -12.30
N VAL A 38 0.80 -41.53 -13.53
CA VAL A 38 0.67 -42.39 -14.73
C VAL A 38 1.58 -43.61 -14.63
N ARG A 39 2.82 -43.44 -14.17
CA ARG A 39 3.74 -44.58 -13.96
C ARG A 39 3.27 -45.54 -12.87
N ILE A 40 2.61 -45.05 -11.82
CA ILE A 40 2.03 -45.90 -10.78
C ILE A 40 0.92 -46.76 -11.40
N ILE A 41 0.06 -46.17 -12.24
CA ILE A 41 -0.96 -46.92 -12.96
C ILE A 41 -0.32 -48.03 -13.81
N ASP A 42 0.69 -47.70 -14.62
CA ASP A 42 1.41 -48.70 -15.43
C ASP A 42 1.97 -49.85 -14.55
N GLN A 43 2.56 -49.51 -13.40
CA GLN A 43 3.07 -50.48 -12.45
C GLN A 43 1.97 -51.37 -11.88
N THR A 44 0.80 -50.83 -11.53
CA THR A 44 -0.35 -51.62 -11.03
C THR A 44 -0.82 -52.63 -12.06
N PHE A 45 -0.82 -52.28 -13.35
CA PHE A 45 -1.10 -53.23 -14.43
C PHE A 45 -0.04 -54.32 -14.52
N ASP A 46 1.24 -53.97 -14.43
CA ASP A 46 2.32 -54.95 -14.51
C ASP A 46 2.38 -55.87 -13.29
N ASP A 47 2.08 -55.36 -12.10
CA ASP A 47 1.96 -56.13 -10.86
C ASP A 47 0.81 -57.16 -10.97
N MET A 48 -0.33 -56.76 -11.53
CA MET A 48 -1.44 -57.70 -11.77
C MET A 48 -1.03 -58.79 -12.79
N LYS A 49 -0.37 -58.42 -13.89
CA LYS A 49 0.10 -59.40 -14.88
C LYS A 49 1.07 -60.40 -14.27
N GLN A 50 2.01 -59.95 -13.45
CA GLN A 50 3.03 -60.80 -12.84
C GLN A 50 2.48 -61.68 -11.70
N SER A 51 1.47 -61.20 -10.96
CA SER A 51 0.91 -61.91 -9.81
C SER A 51 -0.22 -62.87 -10.16
N ARG A 52 -1.06 -62.52 -11.14
CA ARG A 52 -2.30 -63.24 -11.45
C ARG A 52 -2.28 -63.92 -12.82
N LEU A 53 -1.54 -63.39 -13.78
CA LEU A 53 -1.49 -63.92 -15.17
C LEU A 53 -0.37 -64.96 -15.36
N ILE A 54 -0.26 -65.91 -14.43
CA ILE A 54 0.82 -66.92 -14.37
C ILE A 54 0.43 -68.21 -15.13
N GLU A 55 -0.87 -68.51 -15.20
CA GLU A 55 -1.39 -69.73 -15.83
C GLU A 55 -1.66 -69.55 -17.33
N GLY A 56 -1.58 -70.64 -18.10
CA GLY A 56 -1.76 -70.60 -19.58
C GLY A 56 -3.23 -70.61 -20.04
N THR A 57 -4.18 -70.85 -19.14
CA THR A 57 -5.60 -70.99 -19.46
C THR A 57 -6.42 -70.38 -18.34
N PHE A 58 -7.32 -69.46 -18.69
CA PHE A 58 -8.25 -68.82 -17.76
C PHE A 58 -9.68 -69.00 -18.25
N THR A 59 -10.60 -69.18 -17.31
CA THR A 59 -12.04 -69.11 -17.58
C THR A 59 -12.49 -67.66 -17.73
N ALA A 60 -13.63 -67.45 -18.38
CA ALA A 60 -14.18 -66.11 -18.57
C ALA A 60 -14.58 -65.43 -17.24
N ASP A 61 -14.90 -66.22 -16.21
CA ASP A 61 -15.27 -65.70 -14.88
C ASP A 61 -14.01 -65.22 -14.13
N GLU A 62 -12.93 -66.00 -14.12
CA GLU A 62 -11.64 -65.59 -13.52
C GLU A 62 -11.08 -64.31 -14.15
N VAL A 63 -11.18 -64.17 -15.48
CA VAL A 63 -10.74 -62.94 -16.16
C VAL A 63 -11.61 -61.74 -15.76
N ARG A 64 -12.91 -61.92 -15.58
CA ARG A 64 -13.80 -60.85 -15.09
C ARG A 64 -13.44 -60.44 -13.68
N ASP A 65 -13.24 -61.39 -12.78
CA ASP A 65 -12.86 -61.11 -11.39
C ASP A 65 -11.52 -60.36 -11.32
N MET A 66 -10.52 -60.76 -12.12
CA MET A 66 -9.23 -60.05 -12.20
C MET A 66 -9.38 -58.60 -12.68
N LEU A 67 -10.25 -58.34 -13.67
CA LEU A 67 -10.50 -56.99 -14.16
C LEU A 67 -11.25 -56.13 -13.13
N ASP A 68 -12.19 -56.73 -12.39
CA ASP A 68 -12.93 -56.03 -11.35
C ASP A 68 -12.02 -55.66 -10.16
N GLU A 69 -11.11 -56.54 -9.75
CA GLU A 69 -10.09 -56.25 -8.75
C GLU A 69 -9.16 -55.12 -9.18
N LEU A 70 -8.63 -55.18 -10.42
CA LEU A 70 -7.78 -54.12 -10.97
C LEU A 70 -8.51 -52.77 -11.00
N CYS A 71 -9.78 -52.78 -11.42
CA CYS A 71 -10.62 -51.60 -11.45
C CYS A 71 -10.80 -51.01 -10.03
N ALA A 72 -10.98 -51.85 -9.01
CA ALA A 72 -11.09 -51.40 -7.62
C ALA A 72 -9.79 -50.77 -7.11
N LEU A 73 -8.63 -51.40 -7.40
CA LEU A 73 -7.32 -50.86 -7.02
C LEU A 73 -7.04 -49.51 -7.68
N LEU A 74 -7.24 -49.41 -9.00
CA LEU A 74 -7.02 -48.17 -9.73
C LEU A 74 -7.95 -47.04 -9.28
N LYS A 75 -9.21 -47.35 -8.95
CA LYS A 75 -10.14 -46.36 -8.39
C LYS A 75 -9.63 -45.80 -7.06
N GLY A 76 -9.14 -46.67 -6.17
CA GLY A 76 -8.57 -46.25 -4.89
C GLY A 76 -7.35 -45.35 -5.07
N ASP A 77 -6.41 -45.75 -5.95
CA ASP A 77 -5.20 -44.97 -6.23
C ASP A 77 -5.52 -43.59 -6.85
N LEU A 78 -6.47 -43.56 -7.79
CA LEU A 78 -6.91 -42.33 -8.44
C LEU A 78 -7.67 -41.40 -7.48
N GLU A 79 -8.52 -41.94 -6.61
CA GLU A 79 -9.25 -41.14 -5.62
C GLU A 79 -8.29 -40.44 -4.65
N ILE A 80 -7.32 -41.18 -4.10
CA ILE A 80 -6.29 -40.63 -3.22
C ILE A 80 -5.52 -39.51 -3.94
N GLU A 81 -5.20 -39.70 -5.22
CA GLU A 81 -4.44 -38.72 -5.98
C GLU A 81 -5.25 -37.46 -6.33
N LEU A 82 -6.52 -37.61 -6.70
CA LEU A 82 -7.39 -36.47 -6.95
C LEU A 82 -7.57 -35.62 -5.67
N ILE A 83 -7.72 -36.28 -4.52
CA ILE A 83 -7.76 -35.62 -3.21
C ILE A 83 -6.45 -34.87 -2.95
N ASN A 84 -5.30 -35.52 -3.18
CA ASN A 84 -3.98 -34.93 -2.96
C ASN A 84 -3.74 -33.71 -3.88
N THR A 85 -4.18 -33.77 -5.13
CA THR A 85 -4.13 -32.66 -6.09
C THR A 85 -4.96 -31.47 -5.58
N ALA A 86 -6.19 -31.71 -5.13
CA ALA A 86 -7.06 -30.67 -4.56
C ALA A 86 -6.44 -30.04 -3.30
N HIS A 87 -5.93 -30.86 -2.38
CA HIS A 87 -5.27 -30.38 -1.16
C HIS A 87 -4.01 -29.55 -1.46
N THR A 88 -3.20 -29.97 -2.43
CA THR A 88 -1.99 -29.23 -2.80
C THR A 88 -2.32 -27.89 -3.45
N ALA A 89 -3.36 -27.84 -4.31
CA ALA A 89 -3.85 -26.59 -4.87
C ALA A 89 -4.42 -25.66 -3.78
N ALA A 90 -5.21 -26.20 -2.86
CA ALA A 90 -5.76 -25.45 -1.72
C ALA A 90 -4.64 -24.89 -0.83
N LEU A 91 -3.58 -25.66 -0.58
CA LEU A 91 -2.44 -25.20 0.21
C LEU A 91 -1.72 -24.01 -0.45
N LEU A 92 -1.54 -24.04 -1.77
CA LEU A 92 -0.97 -22.91 -2.50
C LEU A 92 -1.87 -21.66 -2.36
N LEU A 93 -3.19 -21.82 -2.51
CA LEU A 93 -4.14 -20.72 -2.32
C LEU A 93 -4.09 -20.16 -0.88
N PHE A 94 -4.01 -21.03 0.13
CA PHE A 94 -3.85 -20.61 1.52
C PHE A 94 -2.57 -19.78 1.72
N GLN A 95 -1.45 -20.19 1.12
CA GLN A 95 -0.20 -19.43 1.20
C GLN A 95 -0.34 -18.04 0.57
N MET A 96 -1.01 -17.93 -0.58
CA MET A 96 -1.30 -16.65 -1.24
C MET A 96 -2.20 -15.75 -0.39
N CYS A 97 -3.25 -16.31 0.20
CA CYS A 97 -4.16 -15.58 1.08
C CYS A 97 -3.46 -15.06 2.35
N VAL A 98 -2.59 -15.87 2.97
CA VAL A 98 -1.81 -15.45 4.15
C VAL A 98 -0.88 -14.28 3.79
N GLN A 99 -0.22 -14.35 2.64
CA GLN A 99 0.60 -13.23 2.17
C GLN A 99 -0.27 -11.99 1.94
N ALA A 100 -1.38 -12.10 1.22
CA ALA A 100 -2.27 -10.95 0.99
C ALA A 100 -2.79 -10.33 2.30
N GLN A 101 -3.10 -11.14 3.31
CA GLN A 101 -3.53 -10.67 4.63
C GLN A 101 -2.43 -9.88 5.36
N GLN A 102 -1.16 -10.29 5.25
CA GLN A 102 -0.03 -9.55 5.82
C GLN A 102 0.11 -8.14 5.21
N TRP A 103 -0.33 -7.98 3.96
CA TRP A 103 -0.37 -6.69 3.25
C TRP A 103 -1.73 -6.00 3.33
N HIS A 104 -2.65 -6.48 4.18
CA HIS A 104 -4.02 -5.97 4.33
C HIS A 104 -4.83 -5.94 3.02
N LEU A 105 -4.52 -6.82 2.07
CA LEU A 105 -5.23 -6.97 0.81
C LEU A 105 -6.38 -7.98 0.94
N LYS A 106 -7.51 -7.68 0.31
CA LYS A 106 -8.64 -8.60 0.16
C LYS A 106 -8.61 -9.19 -1.24
N LEU A 107 -8.29 -10.49 -1.33
CA LEU A 107 -8.36 -11.23 -2.58
C LEU A 107 -9.77 -11.80 -2.76
N ASN A 108 -10.35 -11.60 -3.94
CA ASN A 108 -11.57 -12.27 -4.36
C ASN A 108 -11.22 -13.15 -5.55
N ALA A 109 -11.52 -14.45 -5.45
CA ALA A 109 -11.43 -15.38 -6.56
C ALA A 109 -12.85 -15.65 -7.07
N ASP A 110 -13.05 -15.54 -8.37
CA ASP A 110 -14.30 -15.96 -9.00
C ASP A 110 -14.24 -17.45 -9.29
N ILE A 111 -14.98 -18.23 -8.51
CA ILE A 111 -15.01 -19.69 -8.62
C ILE A 111 -15.75 -20.12 -9.90
N SER A 112 -16.67 -19.29 -10.40
CA SER A 112 -17.46 -19.60 -11.60
C SER A 112 -16.60 -19.66 -12.87
N GLU A 113 -15.44 -18.99 -12.87
CA GLU A 113 -14.51 -18.97 -13.99
C GLU A 113 -13.55 -20.18 -14.03
N LEU A 114 -13.53 -21.04 -13.00
CA LEU A 114 -12.64 -22.22 -12.98
C LEU A 114 -13.00 -23.27 -14.04
N GLU A 115 -14.26 -23.30 -14.49
CA GLU A 115 -14.74 -24.19 -15.55
C GLU A 115 -14.65 -23.55 -16.94
N ASN A 116 -14.18 -22.29 -17.03
CA ASN A 116 -14.08 -21.58 -18.29
C ASN A 116 -12.99 -22.21 -19.19
N ARG A 117 -13.44 -22.83 -20.28
CA ARG A 117 -12.57 -23.57 -21.21
C ARG A 117 -11.53 -22.67 -21.88
N ASP A 118 -11.86 -21.41 -22.15
CA ASP A 118 -10.94 -20.47 -22.80
C ASP A 118 -9.80 -20.08 -21.85
N LEU A 119 -10.11 -19.87 -20.57
CA LEU A 119 -9.09 -19.61 -19.55
C LEU A 119 -8.20 -20.83 -19.31
N LEU A 120 -8.79 -22.02 -19.28
CA LEU A 120 -8.03 -23.27 -19.18
C LEU A 120 -7.12 -23.49 -20.39
N GLU A 121 -7.56 -23.15 -21.61
CA GLU A 121 -6.73 -23.24 -22.81
C GLU A 121 -5.55 -22.26 -22.75
N LYS A 122 -5.75 -21.05 -22.23
CA LYS A 122 -4.67 -20.08 -22.01
C LYS A 122 -3.64 -20.59 -21.01
N VAL A 123 -4.08 -21.19 -19.90
CA VAL A 123 -3.17 -21.83 -18.93
C VAL A 123 -2.42 -22.99 -19.57
N ASN A 124 -3.07 -23.79 -20.41
CA ASN A 124 -2.40 -24.88 -21.13
C ASN A 124 -1.32 -24.34 -22.09
N LYS A 125 -1.63 -23.31 -22.89
CA LYS A 125 -0.64 -22.64 -23.77
C LYS A 125 0.53 -22.06 -22.95
N PHE A 126 0.26 -21.54 -21.76
CA PHE A 126 1.30 -21.06 -20.85
C PHE A 126 2.19 -22.21 -20.33
N GLU A 127 1.61 -23.35 -19.91
CA GLU A 127 2.36 -24.56 -19.53
C GLU A 127 3.25 -25.06 -20.67
N GLU A 128 2.72 -25.10 -21.91
CA GLU A 128 3.47 -25.50 -23.09
C GLU A 128 4.67 -24.60 -23.37
N ARG A 129 4.50 -23.27 -23.29
CA ARG A 129 5.60 -22.30 -23.44
C ARG A 129 6.68 -22.51 -22.38
N ILE A 130 6.30 -22.77 -21.12
CA ILE A 130 7.25 -23.06 -20.04
C ILE A 130 8.07 -24.31 -20.35
N VAL A 131 7.41 -25.35 -20.87
CA VAL A 131 8.06 -26.63 -21.19
C VAL A 131 9.03 -26.46 -22.36
N SER A 132 8.62 -25.78 -23.43
CA SER A 132 9.49 -25.49 -24.58
C SER A 132 10.71 -24.66 -24.17
N ASN A 133 10.52 -23.62 -23.36
CA ASN A 133 11.62 -22.79 -22.84
C ASN A 133 12.54 -23.55 -21.87
N SER A 134 12.02 -24.54 -21.15
CA SER A 134 12.82 -25.41 -20.27
C SER A 134 13.59 -26.49 -21.03
N LEU A 135 13.15 -26.91 -22.21
CA LEU A 135 13.91 -27.83 -23.07
C LEU A 135 15.17 -27.17 -23.65
N GLU A 136 15.14 -25.86 -23.90
CA GLU A 136 16.33 -25.09 -24.30
C GLU A 136 17.32 -24.86 -23.15
N LYS A 137 16.85 -24.92 -21.90
CA LYS A 137 17.67 -24.84 -20.67
C LYS A 137 17.83 -26.21 -20.02
N GLY A 138 18.55 -27.09 -20.70
CA GLY A 138 19.11 -28.39 -20.29
C GLY A 138 18.70 -29.01 -18.94
N LEU A 139 18.10 -30.20 -19.03
CA LEU A 139 18.51 -31.48 -18.40
C LEU A 139 19.26 -31.47 -17.04
N ASN A 140 18.95 -30.59 -16.10
CA ASN A 140 19.45 -30.71 -14.73
C ASN A 140 18.28 -30.94 -13.78
N GLY A 141 18.01 -32.23 -13.57
CA GLY A 141 17.17 -32.70 -12.49
C GLY A 141 17.67 -32.17 -11.15
N SER A 142 16.85 -31.36 -10.52
CA SER A 142 16.92 -31.15 -9.08
C SER A 142 15.47 -31.11 -8.60
N PRO A 143 15.10 -31.87 -7.55
CA PRO A 143 13.81 -31.68 -6.92
C PRO A 143 13.75 -30.22 -6.53
N LEU A 144 12.74 -29.52 -7.06
CA LEU A 144 12.38 -28.14 -6.81
C LEU A 144 13.11 -27.66 -5.55
N LYS A 145 14.18 -26.89 -5.73
CA LYS A 145 14.62 -26.05 -4.62
C LYS A 145 13.34 -25.34 -4.24
N LEU A 146 12.84 -25.65 -3.05
CA LEU A 146 11.98 -24.74 -2.32
C LEU A 146 12.84 -23.49 -2.22
N ASN A 147 12.76 -22.65 -3.26
CA ASN A 147 12.58 -21.25 -3.05
C ASN A 147 11.36 -21.24 -2.14
N LYS A 148 11.60 -21.35 -0.83
CA LYS A 148 10.73 -20.71 0.14
C LYS A 148 10.40 -19.40 -0.53
N LEU A 149 9.11 -19.12 -0.68
CA LEU A 149 8.62 -17.80 -1.00
C LEU A 149 9.23 -16.91 0.08
N GLN A 150 10.48 -16.50 -0.15
CA GLN A 150 11.15 -15.48 0.59
C GLN A 150 10.29 -14.28 0.29
N PRO A 151 9.90 -13.51 1.32
CA PRO A 151 9.34 -12.20 1.06
C PRO A 151 10.26 -11.57 0.02
N LEU A 152 9.73 -11.13 -1.14
CA LEU A 152 10.50 -10.24 -2.01
C LEU A 152 11.09 -9.22 -1.05
N ALA A 153 12.42 -9.23 -0.99
CA ALA A 153 13.21 -8.59 0.04
C ALA A 153 12.41 -7.49 0.72
N GLU A 154 12.03 -7.73 1.98
CA GLU A 154 11.46 -6.71 2.84
C GLU A 154 12.19 -5.40 2.49
N ASN A 155 11.42 -4.41 2.04
CA ASN A 155 11.81 -2.99 2.07
C ASN A 155 12.42 -2.30 0.85
N VAL A 156 12.48 -2.85 -0.37
CA VAL A 156 13.19 -2.11 -1.44
C VAL A 156 12.32 -1.09 -2.21
N GLY A 157 11.02 -1.33 -2.39
CA GLY A 157 10.15 -0.43 -3.16
C GLY A 157 9.22 0.41 -2.30
N ALA A 158 8.17 -0.22 -1.76
CA ALA A 158 7.11 0.46 -1.03
C ALA A 158 7.61 1.07 0.30
N THR A 159 8.46 0.37 1.05
CA THR A 159 9.03 0.89 2.31
C THR A 159 10.02 2.04 2.07
N GLN A 160 10.78 2.04 0.97
CA GLN A 160 11.63 3.18 0.60
C GLN A 160 10.81 4.40 0.18
N LEU A 161 9.72 4.20 -0.57
CA LEU A 161 8.81 5.28 -0.93
C LEU A 161 8.07 5.81 0.31
N LEU A 162 7.65 4.94 1.22
CA LEU A 162 7.05 5.32 2.50
C LEU A 162 8.07 6.04 3.39
N GLN A 163 9.31 5.56 3.47
CA GLN A 163 10.36 6.22 4.24
C GLN A 163 10.71 7.60 3.66
N ALA A 164 10.78 7.72 2.33
CA ALA A 164 10.98 9.00 1.65
C ALA A 164 9.82 9.98 1.92
N GLU A 165 8.58 9.50 1.93
CA GLU A 165 7.42 10.33 2.27
C GLU A 165 7.38 10.69 3.75
N ILE A 166 7.78 9.78 4.65
CA ILE A 166 7.94 10.05 6.08
C ILE A 166 9.01 11.12 6.31
N ASP A 167 10.17 11.02 5.64
CA ASP A 167 11.25 11.99 5.76
C ASP A 167 10.85 13.35 5.21
N ARG A 168 10.13 13.38 4.08
CA ARG A 168 9.55 14.60 3.51
C ARG A 168 8.55 15.25 4.47
N LEU A 169 7.60 14.48 5.01
CA LEU A 169 6.60 14.97 5.95
C LEU A 169 7.25 15.48 7.24
N ASN A 170 8.29 14.81 7.74
CA ASN A 170 9.06 15.26 8.90
C ASN A 170 9.79 16.58 8.63
N GLU A 171 10.40 16.73 7.46
CA GLU A 171 11.06 17.98 7.07
C GLU A 171 10.05 19.12 6.89
N GLU A 172 8.88 18.83 6.32
CA GLU A 172 7.80 19.82 6.21
C GLU A 172 7.28 20.24 7.60
N ASN A 173 7.08 19.29 8.51
CA ASN A 173 6.72 19.58 9.90
C ASN A 173 7.78 20.42 10.63
N ARG A 174 9.07 20.10 10.42
CA ARG A 174 10.19 20.86 10.99
C ARG A 174 10.17 22.30 10.48
N ARG A 175 10.03 22.48 9.17
CA ARG A 175 9.94 23.80 8.53
C ARG A 175 8.72 24.59 8.98
N LEU A 176 7.56 23.95 9.11
CA LEU A 176 6.35 24.58 9.62
C LEU A 176 6.51 24.99 11.08
N SER A 177 7.13 24.16 11.92
CA SER A 177 7.43 24.46 13.32
C SER A 177 8.40 25.64 13.46
N GLU A 178 9.43 25.74 12.61
CA GLU A 178 10.34 26.89 12.58
C GLU A 178 9.62 28.18 12.17
N LYS A 179 8.79 28.12 11.12
CA LYS A 179 7.96 29.26 10.71
C LYS A 179 6.99 29.68 11.82
N LEU A 180 6.41 28.73 12.54
CA LEU A 180 5.52 29.03 13.67
C LEU A 180 6.29 29.79 14.75
N LYS A 181 7.47 29.31 15.14
CA LYS A 181 8.33 30.00 16.12
C LYS A 181 8.74 31.41 15.68
N ASP A 182 9.07 31.60 14.41
CA ASP A 182 9.41 32.92 13.87
C ASP A 182 8.21 33.88 13.90
N VAL A 183 7.02 33.38 13.56
CA VAL A 183 5.78 34.15 13.63
C VAL A 183 5.42 34.49 15.08
N GLU A 184 5.56 33.55 16.01
CA GLU A 184 5.37 33.77 17.44
C GLU A 184 6.34 34.83 17.98
N LYS A 185 7.62 34.76 17.61
CA LYS A 185 8.62 35.76 18.00
C LYS A 185 8.25 37.15 17.48
N ARG A 186 7.89 37.27 16.21
CA ARG A 186 7.44 38.55 15.63
C ARG A 186 6.17 39.06 16.29
N ALA A 187 5.23 38.19 16.64
CA ALA A 187 4.03 38.58 17.36
C ALA A 187 4.34 39.14 18.75
N LEU A 188 5.31 38.54 19.47
CA LEU A 188 5.80 39.06 20.75
C LEU A 188 6.49 40.41 20.60
N GLU A 189 7.37 40.58 19.61
CA GLU A 189 8.06 41.85 19.34
C GLU A 189 7.06 42.97 18.99
N VAL A 190 6.02 42.66 18.21
CA VAL A 190 4.95 43.61 17.89
C VAL A 190 4.11 43.93 19.13
N LEU A 191 3.84 42.95 20.00
CA LEU A 191 3.10 43.16 21.23
C LEU A 191 3.88 44.06 22.21
N GLU A 192 5.18 43.83 22.34
CA GLU A 192 6.09 44.65 23.17
C GLU A 192 6.18 46.08 22.63
N SER A 193 6.39 46.23 21.32
CA SER A 193 6.40 47.54 20.64
C SER A 193 5.07 48.27 20.82
N LYS A 194 3.95 47.56 20.72
CA LYS A 194 2.61 48.13 20.96
C LYS A 194 2.46 48.59 22.41
N SER A 195 2.98 47.85 23.38
CA SER A 195 2.96 48.25 24.79
C SER A 195 3.75 49.53 25.02
N LEU A 196 4.97 49.61 24.48
CA LEU A 196 5.81 50.81 24.57
C LEU A 196 5.16 52.03 23.91
N ILE A 197 4.60 51.85 22.71
CA ILE A 197 3.89 52.93 22.01
C ILE A 197 2.65 53.35 22.81
N ALA A 198 1.92 52.41 23.41
CA ALA A 198 0.76 52.74 24.25
C ALA A 198 1.16 53.52 25.52
N GLU A 199 2.31 53.20 26.12
CA GLU A 199 2.86 53.93 27.27
C GLU A 199 3.29 55.35 26.88
N VAL A 200 4.06 55.50 25.80
CA VAL A 200 4.46 56.82 25.26
C VAL A 200 3.25 57.64 24.86
N LEU A 201 2.22 57.02 24.27
CA LEU A 201 0.97 57.71 23.93
C LEU A 201 0.25 58.19 25.19
N ALA A 202 0.21 57.38 26.26
CA ALA A 202 -0.39 57.78 27.53
C ALA A 202 0.38 58.92 28.21
N GLU A 203 1.72 58.89 28.15
CA GLU A 203 2.58 59.94 28.69
C GLU A 203 2.41 61.26 27.92
N THR A 204 2.51 61.22 26.59
CA THR A 204 2.28 62.41 25.75
C THR A 204 0.85 62.96 25.88
N GLN A 205 -0.15 62.11 26.09
CA GLN A 205 -1.51 62.56 26.40
C GLN A 205 -1.61 63.27 27.76
N ARG A 206 -0.87 62.81 28.78
CA ARG A 206 -0.77 63.51 30.08
C ARG A 206 -0.07 64.85 29.92
N GLU A 207 1.09 64.88 29.28
CA GLU A 207 1.84 66.13 29.03
C GLU A 207 1.00 67.16 28.26
N LEU A 208 0.26 66.72 27.23
CA LEU A 208 -0.64 67.61 26.49
C LEU A 208 -1.81 68.11 27.33
N LYS A 209 -2.30 67.30 28.28
CA LYS A 209 -3.34 67.72 29.21
C LYS A 209 -2.79 68.76 30.19
N ASP A 210 -1.63 68.51 30.76
CA ASP A 210 -0.96 69.42 31.71
C ASP A 210 -0.58 70.75 31.03
N LEU A 211 -0.10 70.72 29.78
CA LEU A 211 0.15 71.93 28.98
C LEU A 211 -1.13 72.72 28.66
N LYS A 212 -2.26 72.04 28.42
CA LYS A 212 -3.55 72.71 28.21
C LYS A 212 -4.08 73.32 29.50
N GLU A 213 -3.95 72.62 30.62
CA GLU A 213 -4.35 73.11 31.94
C GLU A 213 -3.47 74.28 32.38
N GLY A 214 -2.15 74.18 32.24
CA GLY A 214 -1.22 75.28 32.53
C GLY A 214 -1.44 76.51 31.65
N LYS A 215 -1.68 76.33 30.34
CA LYS A 215 -2.06 77.45 29.45
C LYS A 215 -3.41 78.05 29.82
N ALA A 216 -4.37 77.25 30.28
CA ALA A 216 -5.66 77.75 30.74
C ALA A 216 -5.51 78.56 32.04
N GLU A 217 -4.68 78.10 32.98
CA GLU A 217 -4.37 78.82 34.22
C GLU A 217 -3.63 80.13 33.97
N ASP A 218 -2.66 80.15 33.05
CA ASP A 218 -1.94 81.38 32.69
C ASP A 218 -2.86 82.39 32.00
N VAL A 219 -3.72 81.93 31.07
CA VAL A 219 -4.75 82.79 30.45
C VAL A 219 -5.75 83.31 31.49
N GLU A 220 -6.13 82.50 32.49
CA GLU A 220 -7.03 82.93 33.56
C GLU A 220 -6.37 83.98 34.48
N LYS A 221 -5.07 83.83 34.78
CA LYS A 221 -4.30 84.84 35.54
C LYS A 221 -4.18 86.15 34.77
N ASP A 222 -3.86 86.08 33.48
CA ASP A 222 -3.76 87.26 32.62
C ASP A 222 -5.12 87.98 32.50
N LEU A 223 -6.23 87.23 32.39
CA LEU A 223 -7.58 87.79 32.39
C LEU A 223 -7.92 88.51 33.71
N LYS A 224 -7.60 87.91 34.86
CA LYS A 224 -7.82 88.55 36.17
C LYS A 224 -6.98 89.82 36.33
N HIS A 225 -5.73 89.80 35.87
CA HIS A 225 -4.88 90.98 35.87
C HIS A 225 -5.45 92.12 35.00
N LEU A 226 -5.94 91.79 33.79
CA LEU A 226 -6.62 92.74 32.91
C LEU A 226 -7.93 93.27 33.52
N GLU A 227 -8.68 92.44 34.24
CA GLU A 227 -9.91 92.84 34.93
C GLU A 227 -9.61 93.80 36.10
N ASP A 228 -8.55 93.54 36.87
CA ASP A 228 -8.07 94.43 37.94
C ASP A 228 -7.57 95.77 37.37
N GLU A 229 -6.82 95.76 36.26
CA GLU A 229 -6.41 96.98 35.56
C GLU A 229 -7.63 97.77 35.05
N MET A 230 -8.61 97.10 34.44
CA MET A 230 -9.86 97.73 34.01
C MET A 230 -10.63 98.34 35.18
N TYR A 231 -10.68 97.64 36.32
CA TYR A 231 -11.35 98.14 37.52
C TYR A 231 -10.67 99.41 38.05
N GLN A 232 -9.32 99.44 38.05
CA GLN A 232 -8.59 100.65 38.45
C GLN A 232 -8.79 101.80 37.48
N VAL A 233 -8.69 101.56 36.17
CA VAL A 233 -8.97 102.59 35.15
C VAL A 233 -10.40 103.11 35.28
N LYS A 234 -11.38 102.24 35.54
CA LYS A 234 -12.77 102.65 35.76
C LYS A 234 -12.93 103.52 37.02
N LYS A 235 -12.25 103.16 38.12
CA LYS A 235 -12.24 103.93 39.36
C LYS A 235 -11.57 105.30 39.18
N GLU A 236 -10.50 105.37 38.40
CA GLU A 236 -9.87 106.64 38.00
C GLU A 236 -10.81 107.48 37.13
N LEU A 237 -11.55 106.87 36.21
CA LEU A 237 -12.57 107.55 35.38
C LEU A 237 -13.76 108.09 36.20
N GLU A 238 -14.19 107.35 37.22
CA GLU A 238 -15.23 107.79 38.16
C GLU A 238 -14.74 108.90 39.10
N ALA A 239 -13.44 108.96 39.40
CA ALA A 239 -12.83 110.03 40.20
C ALA A 239 -12.57 111.34 39.41
N VAL A 240 -12.69 111.30 38.07
CA VAL A 240 -12.48 112.45 37.17
C VAL A 240 -13.82 113.11 36.75
N LYS A 241 -14.95 112.69 37.33
CA LYS A 241 -16.25 113.38 37.23
C LYS A 241 -16.52 114.24 38.47
#